data_AF-A0A6B2G011-F1
#
_entry.id   AF-A0A6B2G011-F1
#
_cell.length_a   1.000
_cell.length_b   1.000
_cell.length_c   1.000
_cell.angle_alpha   90.00
_cell.angle_beta   90.00
_cell.angle_gamma   90.00
#
_symmetry.space_group_name_H-M   'P 1'
#
loop_
_entity.id
_entity.type
_entity.pdbx_description
1 polymer ?
#
loop_
_entity_poly.entity_id
_entity_poly.type
_entity_poly.pdbx_seq_one_letter_code
_entity_poly.pdbx_strand_id
1 'polypeptide(L)'
;FDWAKNNKDIGNNPRGYSPTFYERVQMLLSDRFLGFFLVPTGDCWNYNFMGVRHSANMKYDLKLETPKEFYHEIHRPSHFLNFSNIEDIDSGISDRQDAFS
;
A
#
# COMPACT_ATOMS: atom_id res chain seq x y z
N PHE A 1 -25.00 -11.59 6.50
CA PHE A 1 -24.50 -11.74 5.11
C PHE A 1 -25.40 -11.03 4.10
N ASP A 2 -26.67 -11.42 3.94
CA ASP A 2 -27.50 -10.98 2.79
C ASP A 2 -27.76 -9.47 2.70
N TRP A 3 -27.91 -8.77 3.83
CA TRP A 3 -28.02 -7.30 3.81
C TRP A 3 -26.79 -6.65 3.18
N ALA A 4 -25.58 -7.05 3.58
CA ALA A 4 -24.34 -6.46 3.09
C ALA A 4 -24.11 -6.75 1.59
N LYS A 5 -24.52 -7.92 1.10
CA LYS A 5 -24.46 -8.28 -0.33
C LYS A 5 -25.36 -7.41 -1.20
N ASN A 6 -26.51 -6.97 -0.68
CA ASN A 6 -27.48 -6.16 -1.40
C ASN A 6 -27.33 -4.65 -1.15
N ASN A 7 -26.63 -4.26 -0.08
CA ASN A 7 -26.37 -2.86 0.23
C ASN A 7 -25.43 -2.23 -0.81
N LYS A 8 -25.85 -1.09 -1.36
CA LYS A 8 -25.05 -0.24 -2.26
C LYS A 8 -24.72 1.13 -1.65
N ASP A 9 -25.20 1.39 -0.44
CA ASP A 9 -24.95 2.63 0.29
C ASP A 9 -23.57 2.56 0.95
N ILE A 10 -22.73 3.56 0.64
CA ILE A 10 -21.34 3.71 1.11
C ILE A 10 -21.27 4.75 2.25
N GLY A 11 -22.41 5.37 2.62
CA GLY A 11 -22.49 6.29 3.76
C GLY A 11 -22.31 5.59 5.11
N ASN A 12 -21.93 6.36 6.14
CA ASN A 12 -21.63 5.84 7.48
C ASN A 12 -22.84 5.22 8.21
N ASN A 13 -24.08 5.56 7.82
CA ASN A 13 -25.32 5.07 8.43
C ASN A 13 -26.25 4.46 7.38
N PRO A 14 -25.89 3.32 6.77
CA PRO A 14 -26.61 2.75 5.65
C PRO A 14 -27.95 2.15 6.09
N ARG A 15 -28.99 2.31 5.26
CA ARG A 15 -30.37 1.94 5.61
C ARG A 15 -30.52 0.44 5.90
N GLY A 16 -31.15 0.13 7.03
CA GLY A 16 -31.42 -1.26 7.45
C GLY A 16 -30.22 -1.97 8.08
N TYR A 17 -29.13 -1.25 8.38
CA TYR A 17 -28.05 -1.75 9.23
C TYR A 17 -28.58 -2.25 10.59
N SER A 18 -28.03 -3.36 11.07
CA SER A 18 -28.27 -3.92 12.39
C SER A 18 -26.96 -4.41 13.00
N PRO A 19 -26.70 -4.19 14.31
CA PRO A 19 -25.55 -4.76 15.00
C PRO A 19 -25.59 -6.30 15.08
N THR A 20 -26.71 -6.94 14.74
CA THR A 20 -26.82 -8.41 14.60
C THR A 20 -26.19 -8.96 13.33
N PHE A 21 -25.63 -8.12 12.45
CA PHE A 21 -24.98 -8.56 11.21
C PHE A 21 -23.54 -9.07 11.40
N TYR A 22 -22.98 -8.94 12.60
CA TYR A 22 -21.71 -9.52 13.03
C TYR A 22 -21.85 -10.07 14.45
N GLU A 23 -20.97 -10.99 14.80
CA GLU A 23 -20.83 -11.52 16.15
C GLU A 23 -19.39 -11.34 16.65
N ARG A 24 -19.20 -11.34 17.97
CA ARG A 24 -17.86 -11.34 18.57
C ARG A 24 -17.39 -12.77 18.73
N VAL A 25 -16.23 -13.08 18.18
CA VAL A 25 -15.57 -14.39 18.32
C VAL A 25 -14.30 -14.24 19.16
N GLN A 26 -13.88 -15.32 19.82
CA GLN A 26 -12.65 -15.34 20.59
C GLN A 26 -11.44 -15.39 19.65
N MET A 27 -10.42 -14.57 19.96
CA MET A 27 -9.13 -14.56 19.27
C MET A 27 -8.02 -14.71 20.30
N LEU A 28 -6.99 -15.49 19.98
CA LEU A 28 -5.82 -15.72 20.82
C LEU A 28 -4.56 -15.36 20.04
N LEU A 29 -3.62 -14.67 20.68
CA LEU A 29 -2.28 -14.46 20.17
C LEU A 29 -1.38 -15.59 20.68
N SER A 30 -0.44 -16.05 19.86
CA SER A 30 0.51 -17.10 20.26
C SER A 30 1.88 -16.85 19.62
N ASP A 31 2.91 -17.08 20.43
CA ASP A 31 4.33 -17.14 20.11
C ASP A 31 4.80 -18.55 19.72
N ARG A 32 3.94 -19.57 19.90
CA ARG A 32 4.29 -21.00 19.72
C ARG A 32 4.49 -21.43 18.26
N PHE A 33 4.08 -20.61 17.31
CA PHE A 33 4.23 -20.86 15.88
C PHE A 33 4.40 -19.55 15.12
N LEU A 34 5.15 -19.60 14.01
CA LEU A 34 5.35 -18.46 13.12
C LEU A 34 4.42 -18.58 11.91
N GLY A 35 3.65 -17.52 11.66
CA GLY A 35 2.96 -17.34 10.39
C GLY A 35 3.92 -16.85 9.30
N PHE A 36 3.42 -16.78 8.07
CA PHE A 36 4.13 -16.19 6.93
C PHE A 36 3.21 -15.23 6.17
N PHE A 37 3.79 -14.40 5.31
CA PHE A 37 3.07 -13.47 4.45
C PHE A 37 3.14 -13.91 2.99
N LEU A 38 2.08 -13.57 2.24
CA LEU A 38 2.08 -13.58 0.78
C LEU A 38 1.91 -12.15 0.29
N VAL A 39 2.73 -11.73 -0.66
CA VAL A 39 2.69 -10.39 -1.26
C VAL A 39 2.44 -10.48 -2.76
N PRO A 40 1.90 -9.43 -3.41
CA PRO A 40 1.84 -9.36 -4.87
C PRO A 40 3.24 -9.52 -5.48
N THR A 41 3.35 -10.24 -6.59
CA THR A 41 4.65 -10.50 -7.26
C THR A 41 5.37 -9.21 -7.67
N GLY A 42 4.65 -8.12 -7.93
CA GLY A 42 5.19 -6.78 -8.19
C GLY A 42 5.50 -5.93 -6.94
N ASP A 43 5.53 -6.53 -5.75
CA ASP A 43 5.86 -5.97 -4.42
C ASP A 43 4.96 -4.84 -3.88
N CYS A 44 4.31 -4.08 -4.76
CA CYS A 44 3.41 -3.00 -4.39
C CYS A 44 2.02 -3.53 -4.00
N TRP A 45 1.80 -3.77 -2.71
CA TRP A 45 0.47 -4.01 -2.15
C TRP A 45 -0.32 -2.72 -1.88
N ASN A 46 0.36 -1.60 -1.58
CA ASN A 46 -0.27 -0.33 -1.23
C ASN A 46 -0.41 0.61 -2.44
N TYR A 47 -1.64 0.82 -2.91
CA TYR A 47 -1.96 1.72 -4.03
C TYR A 47 -2.41 3.13 -3.61
N ASN A 48 -2.35 3.51 -2.32
CA ASN A 48 -2.88 4.80 -1.85
C ASN A 48 -2.26 6.04 -2.52
N PHE A 49 -0.96 6.01 -2.87
CA PHE A 49 -0.29 7.09 -3.60
C PHE A 49 -0.38 6.93 -5.14
N MET A 50 -1.05 5.90 -5.62
CA MET A 50 -1.17 5.52 -7.03
C MET A 50 -2.60 5.09 -7.37
N GLY A 51 -3.62 5.77 -6.80
CA GLY A 51 -5.03 5.34 -6.90
C GLY A 51 -5.53 5.12 -8.33
N VAL A 52 -5.05 5.91 -9.31
CA VAL A 52 -5.36 5.74 -10.74
C VAL A 52 -4.84 4.43 -11.36
N ARG A 53 -3.87 3.77 -10.72
CA ARG A 53 -3.34 2.46 -11.14
C ARG A 53 -4.11 1.29 -10.51
N HIS A 54 -4.93 1.52 -9.49
CA HIS A 54 -5.77 0.49 -8.89
C HIS A 54 -7.04 0.25 -9.73
N SER A 55 -7.39 -1.00 -9.96
CA SER A 55 -8.62 -1.39 -10.66
C SER A 55 -9.25 -2.59 -9.99
N ALA A 56 -10.57 -2.58 -9.83
CA ALA A 56 -11.32 -3.68 -9.19
C ALA A 56 -11.20 -5.02 -9.94
N ASN A 57 -10.83 -4.98 -11.23
CA ASN A 57 -10.63 -6.17 -12.08
C ASN A 57 -9.14 -6.46 -12.33
N MET A 58 -8.22 -5.88 -11.54
CA MET A 58 -6.79 -6.14 -11.65
C MET A 58 -6.48 -7.60 -11.32
N LYS A 59 -5.64 -8.24 -12.14
CA LYS A 59 -5.05 -9.56 -11.86
C LYS A 59 -3.69 -9.37 -11.21
N TYR A 60 -3.36 -10.24 -10.26
CA TYR A 60 -2.07 -10.28 -9.59
C TYR A 60 -1.73 -11.73 -9.22
N ASP A 61 -0.45 -12.06 -9.28
CA ASP A 61 0.12 -13.29 -8.74
C ASP A 61 0.71 -13.02 -7.34
N LEU A 62 0.91 -14.07 -6.55
CA LEU A 62 1.43 -13.98 -5.19
C LEU A 62 2.79 -14.69 -5.05
N LYS A 63 3.67 -14.13 -4.22
CA LYS A 63 4.94 -14.73 -3.79
C LYS A 63 5.09 -14.73 -2.27
N LEU A 64 5.94 -15.62 -1.76
CA LEU A 64 6.31 -15.70 -0.34
C LEU A 64 7.38 -14.64 -0.03
N GLU A 65 7.00 -13.53 0.59
CA GLU A 65 7.93 -12.48 1.03
C GLU A 65 7.32 -11.64 2.16
N THR A 66 8.13 -10.86 2.87
CA THR A 66 7.68 -9.88 3.87
C THR A 66 7.11 -8.64 3.18
N PRO A 67 5.89 -8.16 3.55
CA PRO A 67 5.33 -6.94 2.98
C PRO A 67 6.17 -5.72 3.38
N LYS A 68 6.42 -4.83 2.41
CA LYS A 68 7.09 -3.55 2.66
C LYS A 68 6.19 -2.63 3.50
N GLU A 69 6.78 -1.69 4.24
CA GLU A 69 6.06 -0.75 5.08
C GLU A 69 5.16 0.17 4.26
N PHE A 70 4.09 0.71 4.84
CA PHE A 70 3.14 1.61 4.15
C PHE A 70 3.84 2.76 3.39
N TYR A 71 4.93 3.27 3.95
CA TYR A 71 5.76 4.36 3.41
C TYR A 71 7.08 3.85 2.79
N HIS A 72 7.11 2.64 2.23
CA HIS A 72 8.22 2.20 1.38
C HIS A 72 8.20 2.94 0.02
N GLU A 73 9.37 3.20 -0.56
CA GLU A 73 9.52 4.01 -1.78
C GLU A 73 8.70 3.49 -2.97
N ILE A 74 8.65 2.17 -3.12
CA ILE A 74 7.90 1.45 -4.18
C ILE A 74 6.40 1.77 -4.19
N HIS A 75 5.82 2.17 -3.06
CA HIS A 75 4.40 2.54 -2.97
C HIS A 75 4.13 3.99 -3.35
N ARG A 76 5.16 4.84 -3.43
CA ARG A 76 5.02 6.29 -3.67
C ARG A 76 5.95 6.85 -4.76
N PRO A 77 6.25 6.13 -5.87
CA PRO A 77 7.39 6.39 -6.77
C PRO A 77 7.42 7.81 -7.35
N SER A 78 6.27 8.47 -7.53
CA SER A 78 6.20 9.86 -7.99
C SER A 78 6.98 10.84 -7.11
N HIS A 79 7.19 10.56 -5.81
CA HIS A 79 8.01 11.40 -4.93
C HIS A 79 9.51 11.33 -5.25
N PHE A 80 9.95 10.27 -5.94
CA PHE A 80 11.34 9.99 -6.31
C PHE A 80 11.63 10.16 -7.80
N LEU A 81 10.63 10.56 -8.59
CA LEU A 81 10.79 10.87 -10.02
C LEU A 81 10.85 12.38 -10.31
N ASN A 82 10.53 13.21 -9.31
CA ASN A 82 10.46 14.68 -9.43
C ASN A 82 11.84 15.38 -9.31
N PHE A 83 12.89 14.83 -9.93
CA PHE A 83 14.24 15.42 -9.90
C PHE A 83 14.58 16.30 -11.12
N SER A 84 13.71 16.32 -12.14
CA SER A 84 13.90 17.03 -13.42
C SER A 84 13.90 18.57 -13.36
N ASN A 85 13.97 19.16 -12.17
CA ASN A 85 13.98 20.62 -11.96
C ASN A 85 15.31 21.12 -11.32
N ILE A 86 16.33 20.26 -11.18
CA ILE A 86 17.60 20.58 -10.50
C ILE A 86 18.80 20.62 -11.46
N GLU A 87 18.66 20.17 -12.71
CA GLU A 87 19.75 20.22 -13.71
C GLU A 87 20.20 21.67 -14.03
N ASP A 88 19.34 22.68 -13.84
CA ASP A 88 19.71 24.10 -13.97
C ASP A 88 20.67 24.62 -12.87
N ILE A 89 20.87 23.88 -11.77
CA ILE A 89 21.67 24.34 -10.61
C ILE A 89 23.17 23.99 -10.76
N ASP A 90 23.54 23.01 -11.60
CA ASP A 90 24.92 22.53 -11.71
C ASP A 90 25.84 23.48 -12.51
N SER A 91 25.26 24.43 -13.24
CA SER A 91 25.99 25.47 -14.00
C SER A 91 26.73 26.52 -13.12
N GLY A 92 26.73 26.36 -11.79
CA GLY A 92 27.31 27.30 -10.83
C GLY A 92 28.24 26.70 -9.76
N ILE A 93 28.63 25.42 -9.86
CA ILE A 93 29.45 24.76 -8.83
C ILE A 93 30.92 24.70 -9.25
N SER A 94 31.68 25.75 -8.90
CA SER A 94 33.13 25.78 -9.09
C SER A 94 33.86 24.81 -8.15
N ASP A 95 34.82 24.05 -8.71
CA ASP A 95 35.87 23.27 -8.04
C ASP A 95 35.46 22.45 -6.80
N ARG A 96 34.75 21.33 -7.03
CA ARG A 96 34.66 20.23 -6.06
C ARG A 96 35.87 19.30 -6.20
N GLN A 97 36.85 19.43 -5.30
CA GLN A 97 37.85 18.38 -5.09
C GLN A 97 37.26 17.30 -4.18
N ASP A 98 37.04 16.11 -4.74
CA ASP A 98 36.76 14.91 -3.94
C ASP A 98 38.09 14.24 -3.55
N ALA A 99 38.38 14.23 -2.25
CA ALA A 99 39.62 13.71 -1.69
C ALA A 99 39.49 12.26 -1.17
N PHE A 100 38.31 11.63 -1.27
CA PHE A 100 38.04 10.31 -0.70
C PHE A 100 37.20 9.44 -1.65
N SER A 101 37.90 8.64 -2.47
CA SER A 101 37.33 7.52 -3.24
C SER A 101 37.67 6.16 -2.61
#